data_AF-A0A1R2CJ22-F1
#
_entry.id   AF-A0A1R2CJ22-F1
#
_cell.length_a   1.000
_cell.length_b   1.000
_cell.length_c   1.000
_cell.angle_alpha   90.00
_cell.angle_beta   90.00
_cell.angle_gamma   90.00
#
_symmetry.space_group_name_H-M   'P 1'
#
loop_
_entity.id
_entity.type
_entity.pdbx_description
1 polymer ?
#
loop_
_entity_poly.entity_id
_entity_poly.type
_entity_poly.pdbx_seq_one_letter_code
_entity_poly.pdbx_strand_id
1 'polypeptide(L)'
;MQVSRSDSVSSVSSVSSLNGFPKSPFGVGEKKDLEWKLDNKCFICQKKFGLGARHHCRYCGNSVCGKHSFVKMLTDSTEKTRICENCDIEIIKDEIRSEIQEELAKIQDNIDITKENYEKLDQERQEQTKIATGIEEDMLSAEKDFREKEQNLVNKLNEEQNKGQKSHEITEQIQRALAESNENEKKTNSICGELESKIEKLKNEILNIRTNNTELKTHLENSKKKLIGSLSAEKIANSLCDMCKLRVIRPA
;
A
#
# COMPACT_ATOMS: atom_id res chain seq x y z
N MET A 1 21.49 -1.36 12.35
CA MET A 1 21.33 -2.19 13.56
C MET A 1 21.66 -3.62 13.17
N GLN A 2 22.78 -4.15 13.65
CA GLN A 2 23.24 -5.50 13.32
C GLN A 2 22.49 -6.50 14.20
N VAL A 3 21.61 -7.29 13.60
CA VAL A 3 20.93 -8.39 14.29
C VAL A 3 21.75 -9.65 13.99
N SER A 4 22.58 -10.00 14.96
CA SER A 4 23.40 -11.21 15.00
C SER A 4 22.50 -12.45 14.98
N ARG A 5 22.60 -13.24 13.90
CA ARG A 5 22.02 -14.58 13.77
C ARG A 5 22.84 -15.55 14.61
N SER A 6 22.21 -16.12 15.65
CA SER A 6 22.75 -17.22 16.43
C SER A 6 22.22 -18.55 15.87
N ASP A 7 23.02 -19.20 15.04
CA ASP A 7 22.78 -20.58 14.62
C ASP A 7 23.10 -21.51 15.80
N SER A 8 22.06 -22.13 16.37
CA SER A 8 22.19 -23.16 17.41
C SER A 8 21.68 -24.48 16.85
N VAL A 9 22.55 -25.13 16.07
CA VAL A 9 22.42 -26.54 15.69
C VAL A 9 22.45 -27.40 16.94
N SER A 10 21.29 -27.87 17.36
CA SER A 10 21.16 -28.86 18.44
C SER A 10 21.10 -30.25 17.82
N SER A 11 22.27 -30.86 17.70
CA SER A 11 22.43 -32.28 17.39
C SER A 11 21.84 -33.10 18.53
N VAL A 12 20.67 -33.70 18.32
CA VAL A 12 20.11 -34.71 19.24
C VAL A 12 20.38 -36.11 18.68
N SER A 13 21.52 -36.60 19.14
CA SER A 13 21.90 -37.99 19.45
C SER A 13 20.86 -39.07 19.14
N SER A 14 21.28 -39.96 18.25
CA SER A 14 20.72 -41.28 18.00
C SER A 14 20.45 -42.04 19.31
N VAL A 15 19.17 -42.24 19.64
CA VAL A 15 18.79 -43.16 20.71
C VAL A 15 18.84 -44.58 20.18
N SER A 16 19.90 -45.24 20.62
CA SER A 16 20.23 -46.64 20.54
C SER A 16 19.02 -47.57 20.71
N SER A 17 18.97 -48.55 19.82
CA SER A 17 18.12 -49.73 19.86
C SER A 17 18.07 -50.36 21.26
N LEU A 18 16.90 -50.29 21.91
CA LEU A 18 16.54 -51.15 23.04
C LEU A 18 15.80 -52.39 22.52
N ASN A 19 16.46 -53.13 21.61
CA ASN A 19 16.07 -54.51 21.32
C ASN A 19 16.73 -55.42 22.37
N GLY A 20 16.08 -55.53 23.53
CA GLY A 20 16.60 -56.33 24.63
C GLY A 20 15.58 -56.63 25.72
N PHE A 21 14.31 -56.81 25.37
CA PHE A 21 13.36 -57.38 26.33
C PHE A 21 13.57 -58.90 26.41
N PRO A 22 13.85 -59.46 27.60
CA PRO A 22 13.97 -60.89 27.77
C PRO A 22 12.64 -61.54 27.37
N LYS A 23 12.68 -62.43 26.39
CA LYS A 23 11.57 -63.34 26.12
C LYS A 23 11.21 -64.01 27.44
N SER A 24 9.97 -63.82 27.90
CA SER A 24 9.40 -64.61 28.99
C SER A 24 9.69 -66.09 28.69
N PRO A 25 10.28 -66.84 29.64
CA PRO A 25 10.55 -68.27 29.44
C PRO A 25 9.26 -69.11 29.46
N PHE A 26 8.11 -68.49 29.73
CA PHE A 26 6.80 -69.12 29.70
C PHE A 26 6.08 -68.73 28.41
N GLY A 27 6.56 -69.29 27.29
CA GLY A 27 5.76 -69.38 26.09
C GLY A 27 4.47 -70.13 26.40
N VAL A 28 3.36 -69.60 25.89
CA VAL A 28 2.04 -70.21 25.90
C VAL A 28 2.17 -71.71 25.66
N GLY A 29 1.71 -72.47 26.65
CA GLY A 29 2.01 -73.89 26.80
C GLY A 29 1.63 -74.70 25.58
N GLU A 30 2.65 -75.12 24.85
CA GLU A 30 2.65 -76.47 24.28
C GLU A 30 2.20 -77.41 25.40
N LYS A 31 1.20 -78.27 25.15
CA LYS A 31 0.76 -79.30 26.09
C LYS A 31 1.95 -80.21 26.38
N LYS A 32 2.83 -79.82 27.30
CA LYS A 32 3.72 -80.76 27.94
C LYS A 32 2.79 -81.67 28.72
N ASP A 33 2.72 -82.92 28.32
CA ASP A 33 2.19 -84.01 29.14
C ASP A 33 3.06 -84.06 30.41
N LEU A 34 2.76 -83.15 31.34
CA LEU A 34 3.44 -83.06 32.62
C LEU A 34 2.94 -84.24 33.44
N GLU A 35 3.88 -85.11 33.78
CA GLU A 35 3.64 -86.29 34.59
C GLU A 35 2.88 -85.92 35.87
N TRP A 36 1.79 -86.63 36.15
CA TRP A 36 1.00 -86.39 37.35
C TRP A 36 1.79 -86.80 38.59
N LYS A 37 2.05 -85.82 39.46
CA LYS A 37 2.76 -86.06 40.72
C LYS A 37 1.84 -86.73 41.72
N LEU A 38 2.22 -87.91 42.18
CA LEU A 38 1.46 -88.72 43.14
C LEU A 38 1.76 -88.37 44.60
N ASP A 39 1.66 -87.09 44.97
CA ASP A 39 1.88 -86.67 46.36
C ASP A 39 0.78 -87.15 47.32
N ASN A 40 1.15 -87.36 48.59
CA ASN A 40 0.22 -87.75 49.65
C ASN A 40 -0.44 -86.55 50.37
N LYS A 41 -0.14 -85.32 49.93
CA LYS A 41 -0.66 -84.06 50.46
C LYS A 41 -1.05 -83.11 49.33
N CYS A 42 -2.01 -82.22 49.60
CA CYS A 42 -2.37 -81.16 48.66
C CYS A 42 -1.21 -80.16 48.52
N PHE A 43 -0.81 -79.86 47.27
CA PHE A 43 0.27 -78.92 46.97
C PHE A 43 0.04 -77.50 47.52
N ILE A 44 -1.23 -77.07 47.65
CA ILE A 44 -1.58 -75.73 48.12
C ILE A 44 -1.69 -75.68 49.64
N CYS A 45 -2.58 -76.46 50.27
CA CYS A 45 -2.81 -76.38 51.72
C CYS A 45 -2.06 -77.42 52.56
N GLN A 46 -1.25 -78.28 51.95
CA GLN A 46 -0.45 -79.33 52.62
C GLN A 46 -1.25 -80.38 53.40
N LYS A 47 -2.59 -80.37 53.31
CA LYS A 47 -3.46 -81.37 53.94
C LYS A 47 -3.24 -82.75 53.31
N LYS A 48 -3.00 -83.77 54.15
CA LYS A 48 -2.87 -85.18 53.70
C LYS A 48 -4.16 -85.65 53.02
N PHE A 49 -4.03 -86.39 51.93
CA PHE A 49 -5.16 -87.10 51.33
C PHE A 49 -5.54 -88.28 52.21
N GLY A 50 -6.79 -88.31 52.69
CA GLY A 50 -7.37 -89.46 53.39
C GLY A 50 -8.17 -90.32 52.40
N LEU A 51 -9.39 -90.70 52.75
CA LEU A 51 -10.35 -91.41 51.87
C LEU A 51 -10.95 -90.53 50.75
N GLY A 52 -10.60 -89.24 50.69
CA GLY A 52 -11.12 -88.30 49.69
C GLY A 52 -10.42 -88.41 48.34
N ALA A 53 -11.10 -88.01 47.26
CA ALA A 53 -10.52 -88.00 45.92
C ALA A 53 -9.32 -87.04 45.83
N ARG A 54 -8.20 -87.55 45.32
CA ARG A 54 -7.04 -86.77 44.87
C ARG A 54 -7.35 -86.23 43.47
N HIS A 55 -7.07 -84.95 43.24
CA HIS A 55 -7.15 -84.36 41.90
C HIS A 55 -5.78 -83.90 41.43
N HIS A 56 -5.56 -83.89 40.12
CA HIS A 56 -4.35 -83.35 39.51
C HIS A 56 -4.67 -82.07 38.74
N CYS A 57 -3.85 -81.04 38.91
CA CYS A 57 -3.86 -79.89 38.02
C CYS A 57 -3.31 -80.31 36.66
N ARG A 58 -4.06 -80.12 35.57
CA ARG A 58 -3.58 -80.48 34.23
C ARG A 58 -2.51 -79.50 33.70
N TYR A 59 -2.38 -78.32 34.31
CA TYR A 59 -1.41 -77.32 33.91
C TYR A 59 -0.02 -77.54 34.54
N CYS A 60 0.06 -78.04 35.79
CA CYS A 60 1.34 -78.22 36.48
C CYS A 60 1.61 -79.65 37.00
N GLY A 61 0.66 -80.57 36.84
CA GLY A 61 0.78 -81.97 37.27
C GLY A 61 0.65 -82.23 38.79
N ASN A 62 0.65 -81.17 39.62
CA ASN A 62 0.63 -81.32 41.08
C ASN A 62 -0.69 -81.89 41.62
N SER A 63 -0.60 -82.69 42.69
CA SER A 63 -1.75 -83.22 43.44
C SER A 63 -2.40 -82.14 44.32
N VAL A 64 -3.72 -81.96 44.18
CA VAL A 64 -4.52 -80.95 44.89
C VAL A 64 -5.85 -81.52 45.39
N CYS A 65 -6.39 -80.93 46.45
CA CYS A 65 -7.72 -81.32 46.96
C CYS A 65 -8.84 -80.58 46.20
N GLY A 66 -10.09 -81.05 46.37
CA GLY A 66 -11.25 -80.46 45.68
C GLY A 66 -11.49 -78.98 45.98
N LYS A 67 -11.02 -78.48 47.13
CA LYS A 67 -11.14 -77.06 47.50
C LYS A 67 -10.18 -76.13 46.75
N HIS A 68 -8.98 -76.63 46.41
CA HIS A 68 -7.96 -75.85 45.70
C HIS A 68 -7.80 -76.28 44.25
N SER A 69 -8.85 -76.89 43.69
CA SER A 69 -8.92 -77.21 42.27
C SER A 69 -10.32 -76.96 41.75
N PHE A 70 -10.41 -76.39 40.56
CA PHE A 70 -11.66 -76.11 39.88
C PHE A 70 -11.52 -76.41 38.41
N VAL A 71 -12.66 -76.53 37.75
CA VAL A 71 -12.76 -76.86 36.35
C VAL A 71 -13.01 -75.56 35.60
N LYS A 72 -12.03 -75.12 34.81
CA LYS A 72 -12.10 -73.91 33.99
C LYS A 72 -11.92 -74.28 32.52
N MET A 73 -12.60 -73.56 31.64
CA MET A 73 -12.34 -73.63 30.21
C MET A 73 -11.16 -72.69 29.93
N LEU A 74 -10.06 -73.23 29.43
CA LEU A 74 -8.92 -72.42 29.05
C LEU A 74 -9.23 -71.72 27.73
N THR A 75 -8.72 -70.50 27.54
CA THR A 75 -9.06 -69.59 26.43
C THR A 75 -8.87 -70.24 25.05
N ASP A 76 -7.92 -71.19 24.92
CA ASP A 76 -7.62 -71.91 23.68
C ASP A 76 -8.13 -73.37 23.64
N SER A 77 -9.02 -73.77 24.57
CA SER A 77 -9.54 -75.14 24.65
C SER A 77 -11.06 -75.17 24.70
N THR A 78 -11.65 -76.03 23.87
CA THR A 78 -13.07 -76.36 23.92
C THR A 78 -13.45 -77.24 25.11
N GLU A 79 -12.45 -77.78 25.83
CA GLU A 79 -12.65 -78.72 26.92
C GLU A 79 -12.37 -78.10 28.29
N LYS A 80 -13.32 -78.32 29.19
CA LYS A 80 -13.23 -77.94 30.60
C LYS A 80 -12.12 -78.75 31.29
N THR A 81 -11.05 -78.05 31.67
CA THR A 81 -9.86 -78.66 32.26
C THR A 81 -9.76 -78.29 33.74
N ARG A 82 -9.36 -79.25 34.59
CA ARG A 82 -9.16 -79.00 36.02
C ARG A 82 -7.77 -78.41 36.28
N ILE A 83 -7.74 -77.22 36.87
CA ILE A 83 -6.51 -76.54 37.27
C ILE A 83 -6.52 -76.29 38.78
N CYS A 84 -5.34 -76.06 39.35
CA CYS A 84 -5.22 -75.57 40.71
C CYS A 84 -5.29 -74.04 40.75
N GLU A 85 -5.63 -73.50 41.91
CA GLU A 85 -5.77 -72.07 42.15
C GLU A 85 -4.51 -71.28 41.75
N ASN A 86 -3.31 -71.76 42.09
CA ASN A 86 -2.08 -71.09 41.70
C ASN A 86 -1.91 -70.98 40.19
N CYS A 87 -2.24 -72.04 39.43
CA CYS A 87 -2.14 -71.99 37.97
C CYS A 87 -3.18 -71.06 37.35
N ASP A 88 -4.38 -70.97 37.91
CA ASP A 88 -5.39 -70.02 37.43
C ASP A 88 -4.97 -68.57 37.66
N ILE A 89 -4.42 -68.27 38.83
CA ILE A 89 -3.89 -66.94 39.15
C ILE A 89 -2.78 -66.54 38.17
N GLU A 90 -1.85 -67.45 37.87
CA GLU A 90 -0.77 -67.15 36.93
C GLU A 90 -1.30 -66.95 35.50
N ILE A 91 -2.27 -67.77 35.04
CA ILE A 91 -2.92 -67.58 33.74
C ILE A 91 -3.58 -66.19 33.67
N ILE A 92 -4.35 -65.80 34.68
CA ILE A 92 -5.01 -64.49 34.73
C ILE A 92 -3.98 -63.35 34.73
N LYS A 93 -2.88 -63.49 35.48
CA LYS A 93 -1.80 -62.49 35.49
C LYS A 93 -1.14 -62.35 34.13
N ASP A 94 -0.96 -63.45 33.41
CA ASP A 94 -0.37 -63.43 32.07
C ASP A 94 -1.33 -62.80 31.05
N GLU A 95 -2.63 -63.09 31.14
CA GLU A 95 -3.68 -62.43 30.34
C GLU A 95 -3.66 -60.91 30.58
N ILE A 96 -3.73 -60.47 31.84
CA ILE A 96 -3.67 -59.04 32.21
C ILE A 96 -2.37 -58.40 31.73
N ARG A 97 -1.22 -59.08 31.87
CA ARG A 97 0.07 -58.55 31.43
C ARG A 97 0.08 -58.37 29.91
N SER A 98 -0.47 -59.31 29.16
CA SER A 98 -0.58 -59.23 27.71
C SER A 98 -1.45 -58.05 27.28
N GLU A 99 -2.62 -57.86 27.91
CA GLU A 99 -3.50 -56.72 27.65
C GLU A 99 -2.80 -55.38 27.94
N ILE A 100 -2.11 -55.27 29.09
CA ILE A 100 -1.34 -54.06 29.43
C ILE A 100 -0.25 -53.80 28.39
N GLN A 101 0.45 -54.84 27.93
CA GLN A 101 1.51 -54.70 26.94
C GLN A 101 0.97 -54.24 25.58
N GLU A 102 -0.18 -54.76 25.16
CA GLU A 102 -0.85 -54.33 23.94
C GLU A 102 -1.27 -52.85 24.00
N GLU A 103 -1.85 -52.42 25.12
CA GLU A 103 -2.25 -51.03 25.30
C GLU A 103 -1.05 -50.08 25.40
N LEU A 104 0.03 -50.50 26.07
CA LEU A 104 1.28 -49.71 26.09
C LEU A 104 1.88 -49.55 24.69
N ALA A 105 1.83 -50.60 23.86
CA ALA A 105 2.29 -50.52 22.47
C ALA A 105 1.43 -49.52 21.67
N LYS A 106 0.10 -49.57 21.80
CA LYS A 106 -0.81 -48.61 21.15
C LYS A 106 -0.54 -47.16 21.59
N ILE A 107 -0.30 -46.95 22.88
CA ILE A 107 0.03 -45.62 23.41
C ILE A 107 1.36 -45.13 22.85
N GLN A 108 2.37 -45.99 22.77
CA GLN A 108 3.67 -45.65 22.21
C GLN A 108 3.56 -45.26 20.73
N ASP A 109 2.82 -46.02 19.92
CA ASP A 109 2.57 -45.69 18.51
C ASP A 109 1.86 -44.33 18.38
N ASN A 110 0.86 -44.05 19.21
CA ASN A 110 0.18 -42.75 19.22
C ASN A 110 1.11 -41.60 19.60
N ILE A 111 2.03 -41.81 20.55
CA ILE A 111 3.04 -40.83 20.94
C ILE A 111 3.95 -40.52 19.74
N ASP A 112 4.41 -41.54 19.03
CA ASP A 112 5.35 -41.35 17.93
C ASP A 112 4.66 -40.69 16.72
N ILE A 113 3.44 -41.08 16.38
CA ILE A 113 2.60 -40.38 15.39
C ILE A 113 2.39 -38.91 15.78
N THR A 114 2.14 -38.64 17.06
CA THR A 114 1.92 -37.26 17.53
C THR A 114 3.19 -36.42 17.41
N LYS A 115 4.37 -37.00 17.72
CA LYS A 115 5.66 -36.32 17.55
C LYS A 115 5.93 -35.98 16.09
N GLU A 116 5.76 -36.93 15.18
CA GLU A 116 5.97 -36.72 13.73
C GLU A 116 5.05 -35.59 13.21
N ASN A 117 3.78 -35.61 13.63
CA ASN A 117 2.84 -34.54 13.28
C ASN A 117 3.26 -33.17 13.84
N TYR A 118 3.76 -33.13 15.07
CA TYR A 118 4.26 -31.89 15.67
C TYR A 118 5.46 -31.33 14.92
N GLU A 119 6.42 -32.18 14.56
CA GLU A 119 7.60 -31.77 13.79
C GLU A 119 7.21 -31.23 12.41
N LYS A 120 6.26 -31.88 11.73
CA LYS A 120 5.73 -31.39 10.47
C LYS A 120 5.07 -30.02 10.61
N LEU A 121 4.22 -29.84 11.63
CA LEU A 121 3.56 -28.56 11.89
C LEU A 121 4.55 -27.45 12.24
N ASP A 122 5.64 -27.77 12.96
CA ASP A 122 6.71 -26.80 13.24
C ASP A 122 7.42 -26.36 11.96
N GLN A 123 7.76 -27.31 11.07
CA GLN A 123 8.36 -26.98 9.77
C GLN A 123 7.44 -26.09 8.91
N GLU A 124 6.15 -26.42 8.84
CA GLU A 124 5.16 -25.60 8.14
C GLU A 124 5.05 -24.19 8.74
N ARG A 125 5.04 -24.07 10.08
CA ARG A 125 5.05 -22.78 10.78
C ARG A 125 6.30 -21.96 10.49
N GLN A 126 7.47 -22.58 10.48
CA GLN A 126 8.73 -21.91 10.16
C GLN A 126 8.71 -21.38 8.72
N GLU A 127 8.19 -22.17 7.77
CA GLU A 127 8.09 -21.74 6.37
C GLU A 127 7.09 -20.59 6.19
N GLN A 128 5.92 -20.68 6.83
CA GLN A 128 4.96 -19.59 6.86
C GLN A 128 5.55 -18.31 7.47
N THR A 129 6.35 -18.44 8.52
CA THR A 129 7.03 -17.30 9.16
C THR A 129 8.00 -16.62 8.18
N LYS A 130 8.79 -17.39 7.44
CA LYS A 130 9.69 -16.83 6.41
C LYS A 130 8.92 -16.07 5.33
N ILE A 131 7.81 -16.65 4.87
CA ILE A 131 6.95 -16.00 3.86
C ILE A 131 6.39 -14.70 4.40
N ALA A 132 5.87 -14.70 5.64
CA ALA A 132 5.34 -13.50 6.27
C ALA A 132 6.40 -12.40 6.41
N THR A 133 7.61 -12.74 6.88
CA THR A 133 8.72 -11.79 6.97
C THR A 133 9.13 -11.25 5.60
N GLY A 134 9.15 -12.08 4.55
CA GLY A 134 9.43 -11.62 3.19
C GLY A 134 8.39 -10.61 2.68
N ILE A 135 7.10 -10.88 2.92
CA ILE A 135 6.02 -9.96 2.56
C ILE A 135 6.15 -8.63 3.34
N GLU A 136 6.49 -8.68 4.62
CA GLU A 136 6.70 -7.47 5.43
C GLU A 136 7.85 -6.61 4.89
N GLU A 137 8.97 -7.23 4.49
CA GLU A 137 10.11 -6.53 3.88
C GLU A 137 9.72 -5.87 2.55
N ASP A 138 9.00 -6.60 1.69
CA ASP A 138 8.50 -6.08 0.41
C ASP A 138 7.54 -4.91 0.61
N MET A 139 6.62 -5.01 1.58
CA MET A 139 5.68 -3.94 1.94
C MET A 139 6.41 -2.68 2.43
N LEU A 140 7.43 -2.84 3.29
CA LEU A 140 8.24 -1.73 3.78
C LEU A 140 9.02 -1.04 2.64
N SER A 141 9.58 -1.81 1.72
CA SER A 141 10.27 -1.27 0.54
C SER A 141 9.30 -0.50 -0.36
N ALA A 142 8.13 -1.08 -0.64
CA ALA A 142 7.10 -0.43 -1.45
C ALA A 142 6.61 0.87 -0.82
N GLU A 143 6.36 0.88 0.50
CA GLU A 143 5.95 2.08 1.22
C GLU A 143 6.99 3.20 1.11
N LYS A 144 8.29 2.87 1.23
CA LYS A 144 9.37 3.84 1.05
C LYS A 144 9.37 4.44 -0.36
N ASP A 145 9.24 3.60 -1.39
CA ASP A 145 9.19 4.06 -2.78
C ASP A 145 7.97 4.95 -3.05
N PHE A 146 6.81 4.63 -2.45
CA PHE A 146 5.62 5.46 -2.54
C PHE A 146 5.80 6.81 -1.85
N ARG A 147 6.40 6.85 -0.65
CA ARG A 147 6.69 8.12 0.04
C ARG A 147 7.63 9.00 -0.78
N GLU A 148 8.64 8.43 -1.42
CA GLU A 148 9.56 9.19 -2.28
C GLU A 148 8.83 9.76 -3.51
N LYS A 149 7.97 8.96 -4.16
CA LYS A 149 7.13 9.42 -5.28
C LYS A 149 6.16 10.53 -4.85
N GLU A 150 5.53 10.39 -3.68
CA GLU A 150 4.65 11.39 -3.11
C GLU A 150 5.38 12.71 -2.88
N GLN A 151 6.55 12.67 -2.23
CA GLN A 151 7.35 13.87 -1.99
C GLN A 151 7.77 14.55 -3.30
N ASN A 152 8.14 13.76 -4.32
CA ASN A 152 8.48 14.28 -5.64
C ASN A 152 7.27 14.95 -6.32
N LEU A 153 6.06 14.41 -6.17
CA LEU A 153 4.84 15.02 -6.70
C LEU A 153 4.49 16.32 -5.97
N VAL A 154 4.63 16.35 -4.63
CA VAL A 154 4.43 17.56 -3.83
C VAL A 154 5.40 18.67 -4.27
N ASN A 155 6.66 18.33 -4.47
CA ASN A 155 7.66 19.30 -4.96
C ASN A 155 7.29 19.86 -6.33
N LYS A 156 6.91 18.99 -7.29
CA LYS A 156 6.45 19.41 -8.62
C LYS A 156 5.19 20.29 -8.55
N LEU A 157 4.23 19.95 -7.69
CA LEU A 157 3.03 20.75 -7.51
C LEU A 157 3.37 22.16 -7.02
N ASN A 158 4.25 22.26 -6.03
CA ASN A 158 4.71 23.55 -5.50
C ASN A 158 5.45 24.38 -6.57
N GLU A 159 6.28 23.74 -7.40
CA GLU A 159 6.94 24.40 -8.53
C GLU A 159 5.93 24.96 -9.54
N GLU A 160 4.92 24.18 -9.92
CA GLU A 160 3.88 24.63 -10.85
C GLU A 160 2.99 25.72 -10.24
N GLN A 161 2.66 25.64 -8.95
CA GLN A 161 1.94 26.70 -8.24
C GLN A 161 2.74 28.01 -8.23
N ASN A 162 4.05 27.95 -7.96
CA ASN A 162 4.92 29.11 -8.00
C ASN A 162 5.02 29.72 -9.42
N LYS A 163 5.08 28.88 -10.46
CA LYS A 163 5.03 29.35 -11.85
C LYS A 163 3.70 30.01 -12.17
N GLY A 164 2.59 29.41 -11.74
CA GLY A 164 1.25 29.95 -11.88
C GLY A 164 1.10 31.32 -11.22
N GLN A 165 1.59 31.47 -9.99
CA GLN A 165 1.59 32.75 -9.27
C GLN A 165 2.40 33.83 -10.00
N LYS A 166 3.62 33.52 -10.45
CA LYS A 166 4.43 34.47 -11.24
C LYS A 166 3.75 34.89 -12.54
N SER A 167 3.13 33.94 -13.24
CA SER A 167 2.37 34.22 -14.47
C SER A 167 1.18 35.14 -14.19
N HIS A 168 0.48 34.92 -13.08
CA HIS A 168 -0.61 35.78 -12.63
C HIS A 168 -0.13 37.21 -12.32
N GLU A 169 0.95 37.36 -11.56
CA GLU A 169 1.56 38.66 -11.24
C GLU A 169 1.96 39.44 -12.52
N ILE A 170 2.53 38.75 -13.51
CA ILE A 170 2.86 39.35 -14.82
C ILE A 170 1.58 39.79 -15.55
N THR A 171 0.55 38.95 -15.56
CA THR A 171 -0.74 39.27 -16.19
C THR A 171 -1.37 40.52 -15.58
N GLU A 172 -1.35 40.63 -14.24
CA GLU A 172 -1.82 41.83 -13.54
C GLU A 172 -1.00 43.07 -13.90
N GLN A 173 0.33 42.95 -14.02
CA GLN A 173 1.19 44.06 -14.46
C GLN A 173 0.84 44.51 -15.88
N ILE A 174 0.66 43.58 -16.82
CA ILE A 174 0.26 43.89 -18.20
C ILE A 174 -1.12 44.56 -18.22
N GLN A 175 -2.08 44.07 -17.43
CA GLN A 175 -3.41 44.64 -17.35
C GLN A 175 -3.39 46.08 -16.81
N ARG A 176 -2.55 46.38 -15.82
CA ARG A 176 -2.33 47.75 -15.32
C ARG A 176 -1.72 48.65 -16.39
N ALA A 177 -0.67 48.20 -17.07
CA ALA A 177 -0.02 48.97 -18.13
C ALA A 177 -0.97 49.26 -19.31
N LEU A 178 -1.80 48.28 -19.69
CA LEU A 178 -2.83 48.46 -20.72
C LEU A 178 -3.87 49.50 -20.32
N ALA A 179 -4.33 49.48 -19.06
CA ALA A 179 -5.28 50.46 -18.55
C ALA A 179 -4.71 51.89 -18.57
N GLU A 180 -3.44 52.06 -18.17
CA GLU A 180 -2.73 53.34 -18.23
C GLU A 180 -2.56 53.83 -19.68
N SER A 181 -2.16 52.93 -20.59
CA SER A 181 -2.03 53.25 -22.02
C SER A 181 -3.34 53.72 -22.61
N ASN A 182 -4.46 53.04 -22.31
CA ASN A 182 -5.79 53.42 -22.78
C ASN A 182 -6.22 54.79 -22.25
N GLU A 183 -5.88 55.12 -20.99
CA GLU A 183 -6.18 56.43 -20.42
C GLU A 183 -5.35 57.55 -21.08
N ASN A 184 -4.07 57.27 -21.35
CA ASN A 184 -3.20 58.20 -22.09
C ASN A 184 -3.66 58.40 -23.54
N GLU A 185 -4.14 57.34 -24.20
CA GLU A 185 -4.75 57.42 -25.52
C GLU A 185 -6.00 58.32 -25.52
N LYS A 186 -6.91 58.13 -24.56
CA LYS A 186 -8.10 58.99 -24.41
C LYS A 186 -7.73 60.46 -24.24
N LYS A 187 -6.74 60.76 -23.39
CA LYS A 187 -6.24 62.14 -23.21
C LYS A 187 -5.68 62.71 -24.50
N THR A 188 -4.87 61.92 -25.21
CA THR A 188 -4.28 62.32 -26.49
C THR A 188 -5.37 62.58 -27.53
N ASN A 189 -6.35 61.69 -27.65
CA ASN A 189 -7.49 61.86 -28.54
C ASN A 189 -8.30 63.13 -28.22
N SER A 190 -8.51 63.44 -26.92
CA SER A 190 -9.15 64.70 -26.50
C SER A 190 -8.34 65.93 -26.94
N ILE A 191 -7.02 65.92 -26.74
CA ILE A 191 -6.13 67.01 -27.14
C ILE A 191 -6.14 67.18 -28.67
N CYS A 192 -6.04 66.09 -29.42
CA CYS A 192 -6.12 66.10 -30.88
C CYS A 192 -7.45 66.72 -31.34
N GLY A 193 -8.58 66.31 -30.76
CA GLY A 193 -9.89 66.89 -31.09
C GLY A 193 -9.99 68.39 -30.79
N GLU A 194 -9.41 68.87 -29.68
CA GLU A 194 -9.34 70.31 -29.38
C GLU A 194 -8.48 71.08 -30.41
N LEU A 195 -7.33 70.52 -30.80
CA LEU A 195 -6.45 71.12 -31.80
C LEU A 195 -7.10 71.16 -33.19
N GLU A 196 -7.78 70.10 -33.59
CA GLU A 196 -8.56 70.06 -34.83
C GLU A 196 -9.63 71.16 -34.85
N SER A 197 -10.37 71.34 -33.74
CA SER A 197 -11.35 72.43 -33.61
C SER A 197 -10.70 73.81 -33.73
N LYS A 198 -9.52 74.03 -33.14
CA LYS A 198 -8.77 75.29 -33.25
C LYS A 198 -8.29 75.54 -34.69
N ILE A 199 -7.76 74.53 -35.36
CA ILE A 199 -7.35 74.60 -36.76
C ILE A 199 -8.55 75.01 -37.63
N GLU A 200 -9.72 74.43 -37.39
CA GLU A 200 -10.92 74.75 -38.15
C GLU A 200 -11.41 76.19 -37.92
N LYS A 201 -11.33 76.71 -36.69
CA LYS A 201 -11.59 78.13 -36.40
C LYS A 201 -10.63 79.05 -37.16
N LEU A 202 -9.33 78.76 -37.10
CA LEU A 202 -8.30 79.54 -37.81
C LEU A 202 -8.50 79.52 -39.33
N LYS A 203 -8.91 78.40 -39.91
CA LYS A 203 -9.25 78.32 -41.35
C LYS A 203 -10.42 79.23 -41.69
N ASN A 204 -11.47 79.24 -40.87
CA ASN A 204 -12.63 80.11 -41.07
C ASN A 204 -12.25 81.60 -40.93
N GLU A 205 -11.41 81.95 -39.96
CA GLU A 205 -10.86 83.30 -39.82
C GLU A 205 -10.04 83.71 -41.05
N ILE A 206 -9.14 82.84 -41.54
CA ILE A 206 -8.37 83.08 -42.76
C ILE A 206 -9.30 83.30 -43.96
N LEU A 207 -10.37 82.51 -44.08
CA LEU A 207 -11.36 82.66 -45.16
C LEU A 207 -12.06 84.02 -45.08
N ASN A 208 -12.53 84.40 -43.89
CA ASN A 208 -13.15 85.71 -43.65
C ASN A 208 -12.22 86.87 -44.00
N ILE A 209 -10.95 86.81 -43.55
CA ILE A 209 -9.93 87.81 -43.87
C ILE A 209 -9.71 87.90 -45.39
N ARG A 210 -9.67 86.77 -46.10
CA ARG A 210 -9.55 86.75 -47.57
C ARG A 210 -10.74 87.42 -48.24
N THR A 211 -11.96 87.11 -47.83
CA THR A 211 -13.19 87.73 -48.35
C THR A 211 -13.17 89.25 -48.11
N ASN A 212 -12.91 89.70 -46.88
CA ASN A 212 -12.80 91.12 -46.56
C ASN A 212 -11.72 91.83 -47.40
N ASN A 213 -10.57 91.17 -47.62
CA ASN A 213 -9.51 91.73 -48.46
C ASN A 213 -9.94 91.86 -49.93
N THR A 214 -10.71 90.89 -50.45
CA THR A 214 -11.30 91.01 -51.80
C THR A 214 -12.30 92.15 -51.90
N GLU A 215 -13.16 92.35 -50.88
CA GLU A 215 -14.09 93.47 -50.81
C GLU A 215 -13.37 94.82 -50.71
N LEU A 216 -12.37 94.94 -49.85
CA LEU A 216 -11.56 96.16 -49.74
C LEU A 216 -10.86 96.49 -51.06
N LYS A 217 -10.33 95.48 -51.77
CA LYS A 217 -9.75 95.67 -53.11
C LYS A 217 -10.78 96.17 -54.11
N THR A 218 -11.99 95.61 -54.15
CA THR A 218 -13.05 96.09 -55.06
C THR A 218 -13.50 97.51 -54.69
N HIS A 219 -13.62 97.84 -53.41
CA HIS A 219 -13.87 99.19 -52.93
C HIS A 219 -12.78 100.19 -53.33
N LEU A 220 -11.51 99.77 -53.25
CA LEU A 220 -10.36 100.59 -53.63
C LEU A 220 -10.34 100.84 -55.14
N GLU A 221 -10.57 99.81 -55.95
CA GLU A 221 -10.72 99.95 -57.42
C GLU A 221 -11.92 100.83 -57.80
N ASN A 222 -13.06 100.70 -57.12
CA ASN A 222 -14.22 101.56 -57.34
C ASN A 222 -13.94 103.02 -56.96
N SER A 223 -13.27 103.26 -55.83
CA SER A 223 -12.85 104.60 -55.40
C SER A 223 -11.84 105.21 -56.35
N LYS A 224 -10.88 104.43 -56.83
CA LYS A 224 -9.91 104.83 -57.85
C LYS A 224 -10.60 105.21 -59.17
N LYS A 225 -11.57 104.42 -59.65
CA LYS A 225 -12.41 104.76 -60.81
C LYS A 225 -13.18 106.07 -60.59
N LYS A 226 -13.77 106.28 -59.41
CA LYS A 226 -14.45 107.53 -59.05
C LYS A 226 -13.49 108.72 -59.01
N LEU A 227 -12.30 108.57 -58.45
CA LEU A 227 -11.25 109.61 -58.45
C LEU A 227 -10.82 109.98 -59.87
N ILE A 228 -10.58 108.98 -60.73
CA ILE A 228 -10.26 109.19 -62.16
C ILE A 228 -11.42 109.88 -62.90
N GLY A 229 -12.68 109.56 -62.57
CA GLY A 229 -13.85 110.22 -63.17
C GLY A 229 -14.19 111.61 -62.60
N SER A 230 -13.80 111.91 -61.35
CA SER A 230 -14.12 113.18 -60.66
C SER A 230 -13.04 114.23 -60.84
N LEU A 231 -11.81 113.81 -61.12
CA LEU A 231 -10.68 114.67 -61.43
C LEU A 231 -10.43 114.62 -62.94
N SER A 232 -11.19 115.39 -63.73
CA SER A 232 -10.73 115.70 -65.09
C SER A 232 -9.40 116.45 -64.96
N ALA A 233 -8.39 116.04 -65.71
CA ALA A 233 -7.10 116.71 -65.73
C ALA A 233 -7.26 118.23 -65.98
N GLU A 234 -8.31 118.63 -66.69
CA GLU A 234 -8.73 120.03 -66.90
C GLU A 234 -9.11 120.79 -65.62
N LYS A 235 -9.81 120.17 -64.66
CA LYS A 235 -10.21 120.88 -63.42
C LYS A 235 -9.06 121.06 -62.43
N ILE A 236 -8.14 120.09 -62.34
CA ILE A 236 -6.91 120.24 -61.56
C ILE A 236 -6.02 121.31 -62.22
N ALA A 237 -5.86 121.29 -63.55
CA ALA A 237 -5.09 122.30 -64.27
C ALA A 237 -5.57 123.74 -63.99
N ASN A 238 -6.88 123.95 -63.81
CA ASN A 238 -7.46 125.26 -63.54
C ASN A 238 -7.37 125.73 -62.07
N SER A 239 -7.05 124.85 -61.12
CA SER A 239 -6.91 125.18 -59.69
C SER A 239 -5.45 125.18 -59.20
N LEU A 240 -4.51 124.77 -60.05
CA LEU A 240 -3.08 124.90 -59.81
C LEU A 240 -2.63 126.34 -60.08
N CYS A 241 -1.87 126.93 -59.15
CA CYS A 241 -1.17 128.17 -59.40
C CYS A 241 -0.12 127.99 -60.51
N ASP A 242 0.27 129.07 -61.18
CA ASP A 242 1.09 128.99 -62.41
C ASP A 242 2.44 128.29 -62.21
N MET A 243 2.99 128.33 -60.98
CA MET A 243 4.20 127.59 -60.61
C MET A 243 4.04 126.07 -60.63
N CYS A 244 2.86 125.54 -60.28
CA CYS A 244 2.62 124.10 -60.23
C CYS A 244 2.27 123.51 -61.60
N LYS A 245 1.68 124.29 -62.52
CA LYS A 245 1.40 123.85 -63.91
C LYS A 245 2.67 123.47 -64.66
N LEU A 246 3.78 124.19 -64.43
CA LEU A 246 5.07 123.93 -65.08
C LEU A 246 5.75 122.63 -64.62
N ARG A 247 5.39 122.07 -63.46
CA ARG A 247 5.99 120.82 -62.96
C ARG A 247 5.26 119.56 -63.41
N VAL A 248 3.95 119.63 -63.66
CA VAL A 248 3.14 118.45 -64.02
C VAL A 248 3.26 118.08 -65.51
N ILE A 249 3.69 119.01 -66.38
CA ILE A 249 3.81 118.81 -67.85
C ILE A 249 5.23 118.38 -68.27
N ARG A 250 6.14 118.03 -67.34
CA ARG A 250 7.40 117.40 -67.75
C ARG A 250 7.19 115.88 -67.87
N PRO A 251 7.23 115.31 -69.08
CA PRO A 251 7.41 113.87 -69.19
C PRO A 251 8.81 113.54 -68.67
N ALA A 252 8.87 112.60 -67.74
CA ALA A 252 10.04 111.76 -67.54
C ALA A 252 9.74 110.42 -68.19
#